data_AF-A0A962C2C1-F1
#
_entry.id   AF-A0A962C2C1-F1
#
_cell.length_a   1.000
_cell.length_b   1.000
_cell.length_c   1.000
_cell.angle_alpha   90.00
_cell.angle_beta   90.00
_cell.angle_gamma   90.00
#
_symmetry.space_group_name_H-M   'P 1'
#
loop_
_entity.id
_entity.type
_entity.pdbx_description
1 polymer ?
#
loop_
_entity_poly.entity_id
_entity_poly.type
_entity_poly.pdbx_seq_one_letter_code
_entity_poly.pdbx_strand_id
1 'polypeptide(L)'
;MVRAMAWAGLCLLLLLAGCAPQSTRQSDLPRPLKIATWNLEHLAEKNGLGCRPREDADYAALRNYAGQLGADIIAFEEVENIAAARRVFSPDRYNVVMSTRPDSGRNGFCGHDSTDGPHIRSQRIGFAIRKGIPYVRHPDLSELALGNPDLRWGVDVSLT
;
A
#
# COMPACT_ATOMS: atom_id res chain seq x y z
N MET A 1 -45.71 -60.85 -54.01
CA MET A 1 -45.11 -59.83 -54.88
C MET A 1 -43.92 -59.22 -54.17
N VAL A 2 -42.78 -59.27 -54.86
CA VAL A 2 -41.44 -58.66 -54.68
C VAL A 2 -41.31 -57.54 -53.61
N ARG A 3 -40.33 -57.66 -52.70
CA ARG A 3 -39.09 -56.83 -52.68
C ARG A 3 -38.17 -57.15 -51.49
N ALA A 4 -36.92 -57.44 -51.83
CA ALA A 4 -35.75 -57.42 -50.98
C ALA A 4 -35.34 -55.98 -50.63
N MET A 5 -34.65 -55.77 -49.50
CA MET A 5 -33.46 -54.90 -49.43
C MET A 5 -32.77 -55.03 -48.07
N ALA A 6 -31.51 -55.46 -48.13
CA ALA A 6 -30.54 -55.51 -47.05
C ALA A 6 -30.10 -54.10 -46.63
N TRP A 7 -29.88 -53.87 -45.33
CA TRP A 7 -29.10 -52.72 -44.87
C TRP A 7 -28.12 -53.16 -43.77
N ALA A 8 -26.89 -53.38 -44.22
CA ALA A 8 -25.70 -53.29 -43.38
C ALA A 8 -25.61 -51.87 -42.81
N GLY A 9 -25.24 -51.75 -41.53
CA GLY A 9 -25.12 -50.44 -40.88
C GLY A 9 -24.53 -50.54 -39.48
N LEU A 10 -23.49 -51.36 -39.32
CA LEU A 10 -22.58 -51.25 -38.17
C LEU A 10 -21.57 -50.14 -38.50
N CYS A 11 -21.12 -49.41 -37.48
CA CYS A 11 -20.12 -48.33 -37.49
C CYS A 11 -20.68 -46.92 -37.63
N LEU A 12 -21.10 -46.32 -36.50
CA LEU A 12 -20.69 -44.94 -36.18
C LEU A 12 -20.85 -44.66 -34.68
N LEU A 13 -19.89 -45.16 -33.89
CA LEU A 13 -19.67 -44.73 -32.52
C LEU A 13 -18.21 -44.27 -32.41
N LEU A 14 -18.02 -43.09 -31.79
CA LEU A 14 -16.78 -42.56 -31.21
C LEU A 14 -15.88 -41.66 -32.08
N LEU A 15 -16.30 -40.43 -32.40
CA LEU A 15 -15.36 -39.33 -32.73
C LEU A 15 -15.87 -37.94 -32.27
N LEU A 16 -16.21 -37.77 -30.98
CA LEU A 16 -16.51 -36.43 -30.41
C LEU A 16 -15.75 -36.11 -29.11
N ALA A 17 -14.67 -36.83 -28.81
CA ALA A 17 -13.81 -36.52 -27.65
C ALA A 17 -12.49 -35.90 -28.12
N GLY A 18 -12.50 -34.63 -28.52
CA GLY A 18 -11.32 -34.06 -29.18
C GLY A 18 -11.13 -32.56 -29.16
N CYS A 19 -11.73 -31.82 -28.23
CA CYS A 19 -11.35 -30.41 -27.93
C CYS A 19 -11.92 -30.01 -26.56
N ALA A 20 -11.51 -30.68 -25.49
CA ALA A 20 -11.64 -30.07 -24.16
C ALA A 20 -10.56 -28.97 -24.08
N PRO A 21 -10.90 -27.71 -23.81
CA PRO A 21 -9.89 -26.69 -23.56
C PRO A 21 -9.07 -27.17 -22.36
N GLN A 22 -7.81 -27.50 -22.61
CA GLN A 22 -6.86 -27.71 -21.54
C GLN A 22 -6.76 -26.38 -20.81
N SER A 23 -7.30 -26.32 -19.60
CA SER A 23 -7.02 -25.23 -18.68
C SER A 23 -5.51 -25.21 -18.51
N THR A 24 -4.84 -24.32 -19.24
CA THR A 24 -3.43 -24.02 -19.01
C THR A 24 -3.39 -23.49 -17.61
N ARG A 25 -3.02 -24.36 -16.66
CA ARG A 25 -2.74 -23.97 -15.29
C ARG A 25 -1.56 -23.00 -15.41
N GLN A 26 -1.88 -21.71 -15.45
CA GLN A 26 -0.89 -20.64 -15.44
C GLN A 26 -0.03 -20.94 -14.22
N SER A 27 1.26 -21.15 -14.44
CA SER A 27 2.19 -21.31 -13.34
C SER A 27 2.19 -19.98 -12.60
N ASP A 28 1.43 -19.90 -11.51
CA ASP A 28 1.52 -18.82 -10.53
C ASP A 28 2.86 -19.00 -9.80
N LEU A 29 3.96 -18.71 -10.51
CA LEU A 29 5.20 -18.42 -9.85
C LEU A 29 4.91 -17.24 -8.90
N PRO A 30 5.30 -17.33 -7.62
CA PRO A 30 5.03 -16.26 -6.68
C PRO A 30 5.55 -14.94 -7.25
N ARG A 31 4.66 -13.97 -7.49
CA ARG A 31 5.10 -12.65 -7.95
C ARG A 31 6.00 -12.07 -6.85
N PRO A 32 7.18 -11.51 -7.20
CA PRO A 32 8.03 -10.87 -6.21
C PRO A 32 7.26 -9.78 -5.44
N LEU A 33 7.45 -9.78 -4.12
CA LEU A 33 6.96 -8.72 -3.24
C LEU A 33 7.83 -7.47 -3.44
N LYS A 34 7.21 -6.35 -3.83
CA LYS A 34 7.92 -5.08 -4.00
C LYS A 34 7.75 -4.19 -2.77
N ILE A 35 8.86 -3.90 -2.09
CA ILE A 35 8.90 -3.01 -0.93
C ILE A 35 9.61 -1.71 -1.32
N ALA A 36 9.11 -0.58 -0.84
CA ALA A 36 9.76 0.74 -0.95
C ALA A 36 9.81 1.43 0.43
N THR A 37 10.73 2.37 0.58
CA THR A 37 10.76 3.34 1.69
C THR A 37 10.66 4.75 1.12
N TRP A 38 9.98 5.66 1.81
CA TRP A 38 9.82 7.05 1.39
C TRP A 38 9.64 8.01 2.57
N ASN A 39 10.67 8.84 2.81
CA ASN A 39 10.53 10.02 3.62
C ASN A 39 9.72 11.08 2.86
N LEU A 40 8.55 11.45 3.40
CA LEU A 40 7.61 12.38 2.75
C LEU A 40 7.86 13.84 3.14
N GLU A 41 8.95 14.14 3.84
CA GLU A 41 9.45 15.47 4.20
C GLU A 41 8.33 16.32 4.83
N HIS A 42 8.10 16.08 6.13
CA HIS A 42 7.10 16.79 6.94
C HIS A 42 5.70 16.87 6.30
N LEU A 43 5.14 15.75 5.84
CA LEU A 43 3.82 15.73 5.19
C LEU A 43 2.71 16.08 6.17
N ALA A 44 2.06 17.22 5.94
CA ALA A 44 0.93 17.68 6.73
C ALA A 44 -0.42 17.20 6.16
N GLU A 45 -1.47 17.22 6.98
CA GLU A 45 -2.82 16.86 6.56
C GLU A 45 -3.48 17.96 5.73
N LYS A 46 -3.36 19.21 6.19
CA LYS A 46 -4.03 20.36 5.57
C LYS A 46 -3.08 21.11 4.65
N ASN A 47 -3.64 21.69 3.60
CA ASN A 47 -2.91 22.57 2.69
C ASN A 47 -2.26 23.74 3.43
N GLY A 48 -1.13 24.20 2.91
CA GLY A 48 -0.41 25.34 3.48
C GLY A 48 0.28 25.09 4.83
N LEU A 49 0.16 23.90 5.43
CA LEU A 49 0.72 23.59 6.75
C LEU A 49 2.00 22.74 6.69
N GLY A 50 2.70 22.71 7.82
CA GLY A 50 3.93 21.93 8.00
C GLY A 50 5.16 22.62 7.42
N CYS A 51 6.34 22.05 7.67
CA CYS A 51 7.60 22.67 7.27
C CYS A 51 7.82 22.71 5.76
N ARG A 52 7.07 21.89 5.01
CA ARG A 52 6.91 21.98 3.57
C ARG A 52 5.43 22.11 3.23
N PRO A 53 4.91 23.35 3.22
CA PRO A 53 3.54 23.63 2.80
C PRO A 53 3.30 23.05 1.41
N ARG A 54 2.18 22.35 1.26
CA ARG A 54 1.74 21.72 0.01
C ARG A 54 0.30 22.10 -0.27
N GLU A 55 -0.06 22.13 -1.55
CA GLU A 55 -1.40 22.32 -2.04
C GLU A 55 -1.94 21.05 -2.70
N ASP A 56 -3.22 21.03 -3.07
CA ASP A 56 -3.87 19.84 -3.66
C ASP A 56 -3.13 19.29 -4.88
N ALA A 57 -2.53 20.15 -5.71
CA ALA A 57 -1.72 19.74 -6.85
C ALA A 57 -0.48 18.93 -6.44
N ASP A 58 0.18 19.31 -5.35
CA ASP A 58 1.35 18.61 -4.82
C ASP A 58 0.95 17.23 -4.28
N TYR A 59 -0.15 17.15 -3.53
CA TYR A 59 -0.66 15.87 -3.05
C TYR A 59 -1.10 14.95 -4.20
N ALA A 60 -1.69 15.51 -5.26
CA ALA A 60 -2.01 14.75 -6.47
C ALA A 60 -0.74 14.21 -7.15
N ALA A 61 0.32 15.01 -7.25
CA ALA A 61 1.61 14.57 -7.78
C ALA A 61 2.23 13.45 -6.94
N LEU A 62 2.24 13.60 -5.61
CA LEU A 62 2.74 12.56 -4.68
C LEU A 62 1.94 11.26 -4.80
N ARG A 63 0.60 11.36 -4.90
CA ARG A 63 -0.28 10.20 -5.11
C ARG A 63 -0.01 9.50 -6.44
N ASN A 64 0.19 10.27 -7.50
CA ASN A 64 0.54 9.71 -8.81
C ASN A 64 1.87 8.95 -8.74
N TYR A 65 2.87 9.52 -8.05
CA TYR A 65 4.16 8.85 -7.84
C TYR A 65 4.02 7.57 -7.00
N ALA A 66 3.25 7.60 -5.91
CA ALA A 66 2.92 6.40 -5.12
C ALA A 66 2.26 5.31 -5.98
N GLY A 67 1.43 5.72 -6.96
CA GLY A 67 0.86 4.83 -7.96
C GLY A 67 1.90 4.17 -8.87
N GLN A 68 2.87 4.95 -9.35
CA GLN A 68 3.95 4.52 -10.25
C GLN A 68 5.00 3.65 -9.56
N LEU A 69 5.21 3.81 -8.25
CA LEU A 69 6.08 2.92 -7.48
C LEU A 69 5.70 1.45 -7.68
N GLY A 70 4.41 1.16 -7.88
CA GLY A 70 3.93 -0.22 -8.04
C GLY A 70 4.27 -1.10 -6.83
N ALA A 71 4.57 -0.49 -5.68
CA ALA A 71 5.00 -1.18 -4.48
C ALA A 71 3.81 -1.82 -3.76
N ASP A 72 4.05 -3.01 -3.24
CA ASP A 72 3.12 -3.77 -2.41
C ASP A 72 3.10 -3.26 -0.98
N ILE A 73 4.27 -2.82 -0.49
CA ILE A 73 4.43 -2.21 0.83
C ILE A 73 5.31 -0.98 0.65
N ILE A 74 4.86 0.14 1.20
CA ILE A 74 5.63 1.39 1.25
C ILE A 74 5.82 1.74 2.72
N ALA A 75 7.02 1.58 3.25
CA ALA A 75 7.41 2.19 4.51
C ALA A 75 7.54 3.71 4.28
N PHE A 76 7.01 4.52 5.18
CA PHE A 76 7.09 5.97 5.04
C PHE A 76 7.45 6.65 6.36
N GLU A 77 8.10 7.79 6.21
CA GLU A 77 8.57 8.61 7.33
C GLU A 77 8.10 10.07 7.20
N GLU A 78 8.12 10.77 8.33
CA GLU A 78 7.80 12.20 8.47
C GLU A 78 6.39 12.61 8.05
N VAL A 79 5.39 11.86 8.51
CA VAL A 79 3.98 12.15 8.23
C VAL A 79 3.26 12.58 9.50
N GLU A 80 2.43 13.62 9.42
CA GLU A 80 1.70 14.16 10.57
C GLU A 80 0.78 13.14 11.24
N ASN A 81 -0.12 12.56 10.45
CA ASN A 81 -1.15 11.65 10.92
C ASN A 81 -1.68 10.76 9.78
N ILE A 82 -2.62 9.85 10.09
CA ILE A 82 -3.21 8.94 9.09
C ILE A 82 -3.94 9.70 7.96
N ALA A 83 -4.55 10.85 8.26
CA ALA A 83 -5.23 11.65 7.25
C ALA A 83 -4.22 12.26 6.25
N ALA A 84 -3.08 12.76 6.72
CA ALA A 84 -1.96 13.19 5.88
C ALA A 84 -1.43 12.03 5.01
N ALA A 85 -1.19 10.85 5.59
CA ALA A 85 -0.78 9.67 4.83
C ALA A 85 -1.77 9.33 3.70
N ARG A 86 -3.08 9.41 3.98
CA ARG A 86 -4.15 9.16 3.00
C ARG A 86 -4.25 10.20 1.88
N ARG A 87 -3.59 11.36 2.01
CA ARG A 87 -3.42 12.32 0.91
C ARG A 87 -2.49 11.79 -0.19
N VAL A 88 -1.58 10.87 0.15
CA VAL A 88 -0.62 10.25 -0.78
C VAL A 88 -0.99 8.79 -1.07
N PHE A 89 -1.27 8.01 -0.03
CA PHE A 89 -1.61 6.58 -0.13
C PHE A 89 -3.13 6.40 -0.14
N SER A 90 -3.67 6.22 -1.34
CA SER A 90 -5.11 6.18 -1.55
C SER A 90 -5.78 5.02 -0.78
N PRO A 91 -6.86 5.28 -0.01
CA PRO A 91 -7.48 4.27 0.86
C PRO A 91 -8.29 3.22 0.11
N ASP A 92 -8.54 3.39 -1.19
CA ASP A 92 -9.03 2.36 -2.10
C ASP A 92 -7.94 1.32 -2.41
N ARG A 93 -6.66 1.70 -2.38
CA ARG A 93 -5.49 0.88 -2.79
C ARG A 93 -4.67 0.34 -1.63
N TYR A 94 -4.53 1.11 -0.56
CA TYR A 94 -3.64 0.80 0.56
C TYR A 94 -4.37 0.85 1.90
N ASN A 95 -4.01 -0.07 2.78
CA ASN A 95 -4.24 0.01 4.21
C ASN A 95 -3.05 0.77 4.83
N VAL A 96 -3.32 1.88 5.52
CA VAL A 96 -2.28 2.63 6.23
C VAL A 96 -2.21 2.16 7.68
N VAL A 97 -1.02 1.76 8.09
CA VAL A 97 -0.65 1.40 9.46
C VAL A 97 0.36 2.43 9.93
N MET A 98 0.11 3.11 11.05
CA MET A 98 0.94 4.23 11.50
C MET A 98 1.35 4.04 12.96
N SER A 99 2.48 4.62 13.35
CA SER A 99 2.88 4.65 14.74
C SER A 99 1.86 5.39 15.60
N THR A 100 1.65 4.86 16.80
CA THR A 100 0.83 5.42 17.87
C THR A 100 1.61 6.39 18.76
N ARG A 101 2.76 6.87 18.27
CA ARG A 101 3.62 7.86 18.93
C ARG A 101 2.74 9.00 19.49
N PRO A 102 2.77 9.24 20.82
CA PRO A 102 2.01 10.31 21.42
C PRO A 102 2.49 11.66 20.89
N ASP A 103 1.67 12.68 21.04
CA ASP A 103 2.14 14.03 20.79
C ASP A 103 3.32 14.33 21.73
N SER A 104 4.43 14.83 21.18
CA SER A 104 5.57 15.23 21.98
C SER A 104 5.39 16.60 22.63
N GLY A 105 4.34 17.34 22.24
CA GLY A 105 4.16 18.74 22.63
C GLY A 105 5.14 19.67 21.94
N ARG A 106 6.04 19.15 21.10
CA ARG A 106 6.99 19.95 20.34
C ARG A 106 6.25 20.92 19.44
N ASN A 107 6.49 22.19 19.71
CA ASN A 107 5.89 23.34 19.07
C ASN A 107 6.99 24.33 18.72
N GLY A 108 6.82 25.05 17.62
CA GLY A 108 7.78 26.03 17.13
C GLY A 108 7.74 26.18 15.63
N PHE A 109 8.44 27.20 15.15
CA PHE A 109 8.63 27.42 13.72
C PHE A 109 9.55 26.37 13.12
N CYS A 110 9.39 26.14 11.83
CA CYS A 110 10.27 25.27 11.08
C CYS A 110 11.63 25.94 10.87
N GLY A 111 12.69 25.29 11.34
CA GLY A 111 14.05 25.82 11.38
C GLY A 111 14.53 26.00 12.82
N HIS A 112 15.81 25.73 13.09
CA HIS A 112 16.36 25.72 14.46
C HIS A 112 16.19 27.07 15.18
N ASP A 113 16.32 28.17 14.44
CA ASP A 113 16.32 29.54 14.97
C ASP A 113 15.24 30.43 14.36
N SER A 114 14.26 29.83 13.68
CA SER A 114 13.18 30.59 13.04
C SER A 114 12.27 31.23 14.10
N THR A 115 11.98 32.51 13.94
CA THR A 115 11.06 33.28 14.81
C THR A 115 9.72 33.57 14.12
N ASP A 116 9.57 33.17 12.86
CA ASP A 116 8.35 33.24 12.06
C ASP A 116 8.25 32.06 11.07
N GLY A 117 7.13 31.98 10.35
CA GLY A 117 6.90 30.99 9.29
C GLY A 117 5.99 29.81 9.67
N PRO A 118 6.07 28.68 8.93
CA PRO A 118 5.23 27.52 9.21
C PRO A 118 5.68 26.83 10.50
N HIS A 119 4.74 26.17 11.17
CA HIS A 119 5.01 25.40 12.38
C HIS A 119 5.33 23.94 12.10
N ILE A 120 6.21 23.37 12.91
CA ILE A 120 6.50 21.94 12.91
C ILE A 120 5.23 21.16 13.28
N ARG A 121 5.02 20.04 12.58
CA ARG A 121 3.96 19.07 12.86
C ARG A 121 4.58 17.78 13.36
N SER A 122 3.76 16.89 13.92
CA SER A 122 4.24 15.57 14.30
C SER A 122 4.92 14.88 13.12
N GLN A 123 5.97 14.13 13.39
CA GLN A 123 6.67 13.32 12.40
C GLN A 123 6.53 11.86 12.82
N ARG A 124 5.45 11.24 12.36
CA ARG A 124 5.19 9.81 12.56
C ARG A 124 5.66 9.02 11.35
N ILE A 125 5.76 7.72 11.53
CA ILE A 125 6.21 6.76 10.53
C ILE A 125 5.15 5.67 10.38
N GLY A 126 5.21 4.91 9.30
CA GLY A 126 4.25 3.83 9.08
C GLY A 126 4.47 3.05 7.81
N PHE A 127 3.47 2.23 7.47
CA PHE A 127 3.40 1.47 6.25
C PHE A 127 2.10 1.76 5.50
N ALA A 128 2.17 1.89 4.18
CA ALA A 128 1.05 1.71 3.29
C ALA A 128 1.15 0.32 2.68
N ILE A 129 0.27 -0.59 3.10
CA ILE A 129 0.23 -2.00 2.68
C ILE A 129 -0.89 -2.16 1.65
N ARG A 130 -0.57 -2.67 0.45
CA ARG A 130 -1.55 -2.84 -0.62
C ARG A 130 -2.70 -3.73 -0.13
N LYS A 131 -3.94 -3.35 -0.45
CA LYS A 131 -5.11 -4.17 -0.12
C LYS A 131 -4.98 -5.57 -0.70
N GLY A 132 -5.51 -6.55 0.05
CA GLY A 132 -5.42 -7.97 -0.30
C GLY A 132 -4.16 -8.66 0.20
N ILE A 133 -3.15 -7.91 0.68
CA ILE A 133 -2.01 -8.50 1.41
C ILE A 133 -2.42 -8.64 2.87
N PRO A 134 -2.53 -9.88 3.40
CA PRO A 134 -2.84 -10.10 4.79
C PRO A 134 -1.60 -9.83 5.67
N TYR A 135 -1.82 -9.24 6.83
CA TYR A 135 -0.77 -8.89 7.78
C TYR A 135 -1.32 -8.85 9.20
N VAL A 136 -0.41 -8.96 10.17
CA VAL A 136 -0.67 -8.76 11.60
C VAL A 136 0.10 -7.52 12.04
N ARG A 137 -0.56 -6.64 12.80
CA ARG A 137 0.05 -5.47 13.45
C ARG A 137 0.45 -5.84 14.89
N HIS A 138 1.73 -5.69 15.22
CA HIS A 138 2.26 -5.90 16.57
C HIS A 138 2.19 -4.61 17.41
N PRO A 139 2.70 -4.55 18.65
CA PRO A 139 2.94 -3.27 19.34
C PRO A 139 3.94 -2.38 18.57
N ASP A 140 3.95 -1.06 18.80
CA ASP A 140 5.04 -0.20 18.28
C ASP A 140 6.36 -0.55 18.97
N LEU A 141 7.47 -0.36 18.25
CA LEU A 141 8.83 -0.36 18.82
C LEU A 141 9.06 0.97 19.55
N SER A 142 8.35 1.16 20.66
CA SER A 142 8.34 2.41 21.44
C SER A 142 9.58 2.57 22.33
N GLU A 143 10.31 1.48 22.59
CA GLU A 143 11.57 1.47 23.33
C GLU A 143 12.66 2.31 22.65
N LEU A 144 12.57 2.46 21.32
CA LEU A 144 13.45 3.34 20.54
C LEU A 144 13.34 4.81 20.96
N ALA A 145 12.26 5.18 21.64
CA ALA A 145 12.00 6.54 22.10
C ALA A 145 12.73 6.86 23.41
N LEU A 146 13.25 5.87 24.13
CA LEU A 146 13.93 6.05 25.41
C LEU A 146 13.13 6.90 26.41
N GLY A 147 11.80 6.77 26.40
CA GLY A 147 10.89 7.55 27.24
C GLY A 147 10.67 9.01 26.81
N ASN A 148 11.29 9.45 25.71
CA ASN A 148 11.12 10.79 25.17
C ASN A 148 10.26 10.75 23.90
N PRO A 149 9.07 11.38 23.89
CA PRO A 149 8.21 11.36 22.73
C PRO A 149 8.80 12.09 21.52
N ASP A 150 9.84 12.93 21.62
CA ASP A 150 10.55 13.52 20.47
C ASP A 150 11.56 12.59 19.78
N LEU A 151 11.86 11.44 20.39
CA LEU A 151 12.76 10.44 19.81
C LEU A 151 12.01 9.46 18.90
N ARG A 152 12.73 8.45 18.41
CA ARG A 152 12.29 7.59 17.32
C ARG A 152 11.32 6.52 17.82
N TRP A 153 10.32 6.20 17.00
CA TRP A 153 9.38 5.10 17.19
C TRP A 153 9.42 4.23 15.95
N GLY A 154 9.18 2.93 16.11
CA GLY A 154 9.03 1.99 14.99
C GLY A 154 7.62 1.40 14.91
N VAL A 155 7.20 1.03 13.70
CA VAL A 155 6.00 0.24 13.44
C VAL A 155 6.45 -1.16 13.06
N ASP A 156 5.79 -2.17 13.62
CA ASP A 156 6.07 -3.57 13.39
C ASP A 156 4.83 -4.29 12.82
N VAL A 157 5.01 -4.96 11.68
CA VAL A 157 4.00 -5.76 11.00
C VAL A 157 4.62 -7.06 10.48
N SER A 158 3.87 -8.16 10.55
CA SER A 158 4.23 -9.43 9.89
C SER A 158 3.26 -9.75 8.77
N LEU A 159 3.77 -10.10 7.60
CA LEU A 159 2.96 -10.60 6.49
C LEU A 159 2.57 -12.06 6.76
N THR A 160 1.37 -12.46 6.33
CA THR A 160 0.81 -13.80 6.58
C THR A 160 0.37 -14.52 5.32
#